data_AF-A0A402AI82-F1
#
_entry.id   AF-A0A402AI82-F1
#
_cell.length_a   1.000
_cell.length_b   1.000
_cell.length_c   1.000
_cell.angle_alpha   90.00
_cell.angle_beta   90.00
_cell.angle_gamma   90.00
#
_symmetry.space_group_name_H-M   'P 1'
#
loop_
_entity.id
_entity.type
_entity.pdbx_description
1 polymer ?
#
loop_
_entity_poly.entity_id
_entity_poly.type
_entity_poly.pdbx_seq_one_letter_code
_entity_poly.pdbx_strand_id
1 'polypeptide(L)'
;MRAVDDSRPKYAAIMRVLMTWKQLPESDVSRMLHSYFLTTDDFREMEDQGYITMAFSGDEYLITPTLLGRLWLEQYETGEASNGI
;
A
#
# COMPACT_ATOMS: atom_id res chain seq x y z
N MET A 1 13.80 23.25 4.78
CA MET A 1 12.97 22.77 3.66
C MET A 1 13.03 21.25 3.69
N ARG A 2 12.08 20.60 4.38
CA ARG A 2 12.02 19.14 4.49
C ARG A 2 11.17 18.71 3.29
N ALA A 3 11.78 18.07 2.29
CA ALA A 3 11.00 17.37 1.27
C ALA A 3 10.14 16.37 2.04
N VAL A 4 8.83 16.59 2.04
CA VAL A 4 7.89 15.59 2.52
C VAL A 4 7.98 14.49 1.46
N ASP A 5 8.68 13.40 1.78
CA ASP A 5 8.66 12.21 0.94
C ASP A 5 7.20 11.83 0.76
N ASP A 6 6.71 12.00 -0.45
CA ASP A 6 5.35 11.67 -0.78
C ASP A 6 5.25 10.15 -0.82
N SER A 7 4.80 9.52 0.27
CA SER A 7 4.61 8.07 0.35
C SER A 7 3.45 7.58 -0.52
N ARG A 8 2.64 8.48 -1.13
CA ARG A 8 1.47 8.11 -1.94
C ARG A 8 1.79 7.13 -3.08
N PRO A 9 2.87 7.27 -3.88
CA PRO A 9 3.20 6.31 -4.93
C PRO A 9 3.53 4.91 -4.38
N LYS A 10 4.13 4.84 -3.18
CA LYS A 10 4.41 3.58 -2.47
C LYS A 10 3.11 2.89 -2.06
N TYR A 11 2.18 3.66 -1.46
CA TYR A 11 0.87 3.14 -1.05
C TYR A 11 0.03 2.69 -2.24
N ALA A 12 0.05 3.44 -3.34
CA ALA A 12 -0.62 3.06 -4.57
C ALA A 12 -0.07 1.74 -5.13
N ALA A 13 1.25 1.55 -5.13
CA ALA A 13 1.87 0.31 -5.57
C ALA A 13 1.44 -0.90 -4.70
N ILE A 14 1.47 -0.76 -3.38
CA ILE A 14 1.02 -1.79 -2.44
C ILE A 14 -0.46 -2.12 -2.69
N MET A 15 -1.32 -1.10 -2.78
CA MET A 15 -2.74 -1.28 -3.01
C MET A 15 -3.05 -1.99 -4.35
N ARG A 16 -2.33 -1.68 -5.43
CA ARG A 16 -2.50 -2.36 -6.74
C ARG A 16 -2.17 -3.85 -6.66
N VAL A 17 -1.10 -4.20 -5.96
CA VAL A 17 -0.74 -5.60 -5.70
C VAL A 17 -1.85 -6.29 -4.92
N LEU A 18 -2.32 -5.67 -3.84
CA LEU A 18 -3.40 -6.22 -3.02
C LEU A 18 -4.75 -6.31 -3.74
N MET A 19 -5.03 -5.44 -4.70
CA MET A 19 -6.24 -5.54 -5.54
C MET A 19 -6.24 -6.76 -6.44
N THR A 20 -5.05 -7.15 -6.91
CA THR A 20 -4.89 -8.34 -7.75
C THR A 20 -5.02 -9.62 -6.93
N TRP A 21 -4.36 -9.67 -5.76
CA TRP A 21 -4.21 -10.91 -4.99
C TRP A 21 -5.15 -11.04 -3.79
N LYS A 22 -5.87 -9.96 -3.43
CA LYS A 22 -6.80 -9.82 -2.28
C LYS A 22 -6.15 -9.92 -0.91
N GLN A 23 -5.13 -10.74 -0.73
CA GLN A 23 -4.36 -10.88 0.49
C GLN A 23 -3.00 -11.46 0.15
N LEU A 24 -1.93 -10.93 0.75
CA LEU A 24 -0.59 -11.47 0.61
C LEU A 24 0.19 -11.35 1.91
N PRO A 25 1.17 -12.25 2.16
CA PRO A 25 2.14 -12.02 3.21
C PRO A 25 3.01 -10.79 2.94
N GLU A 26 3.46 -10.13 4.00
CA GLU A 26 4.30 -8.93 3.95
C GLU A 26 5.56 -9.15 3.09
N SER A 27 6.19 -10.32 3.25
CA SER A 27 7.41 -10.64 2.51
C SER A 27 7.17 -10.75 1.00
N ASP A 28 6.01 -11.28 0.58
CA ASP A 28 5.66 -11.39 -0.83
C ASP A 28 5.35 -10.02 -1.44
N VAL A 29 4.61 -9.15 -0.75
CA VAL A 29 4.39 -7.76 -1.20
C VAL A 29 5.73 -7.04 -1.36
N SER A 30 6.63 -7.19 -0.39
CA SER A 30 7.96 -6.58 -0.40
C SER A 30 8.86 -7.11 -1.52
N ARG A 31 8.79 -8.41 -1.84
CA ARG A 31 9.51 -9.01 -2.97
C ARG A 31 8.97 -8.53 -4.32
N MET A 32 7.66 -8.44 -4.47
CA MET A 32 7.02 -7.95 -5.70
C MET A 32 7.33 -6.48 -5.96
N LEU A 33 7.43 -5.68 -4.90
CA LEU A 33 7.70 -4.25 -4.93
C LEU A 33 9.14 -3.94 -4.48
N HIS A 34 10.10 -4.78 -4.87
CA HIS A 34 11.48 -4.69 -4.38
C HIS A 34 12.13 -3.30 -4.61
N SER A 35 11.70 -2.56 -5.63
CA SER A 35 12.20 -1.22 -5.96
C SER A 35 11.75 -0.13 -4.98
N TYR A 36 10.71 -0.40 -4.19
CA TYR A 36 10.18 0.53 -3.19
C TYR A 36 10.85 0.41 -1.82
N PHE A 37 11.70 -0.61 -1.62
CA PHE A 37 12.41 -0.87 -0.35
C PHE A 37 11.46 -0.84 0.85
N LEU A 38 10.35 -1.57 0.74
CA LEU A 38 9.31 -1.60 1.76
C LEU A 38 9.84 -2.11 3.09
N THR A 39 9.41 -1.45 4.16
CA THR A 39 9.66 -1.85 5.55
C THR A 39 8.34 -2.16 6.24
N THR A 40 8.38 -2.91 7.34
CA THR A 40 7.20 -3.17 8.17
C THR A 40 6.51 -1.88 8.63
N ASP A 41 7.28 -0.80 8.85
CA ASP A 41 6.74 0.49 9.28
C ASP A 41 5.89 1.16 8.17
N ASP A 42 6.19 0.92 6.89
CA ASP A 42 5.36 1.40 5.79
C ASP A 42 3.95 0.76 5.83
N PHE A 43 3.88 -0.54 6.14
CA PHE A 43 2.60 -1.24 6.29
C PHE A 43 1.85 -0.79 7.54
N ARG A 44 2.55 -0.58 8.67
CA ARG A 44 1.94 -0.04 9.89
C ARG A 44 1.35 1.35 9.66
N GLU A 45 2.07 2.22 8.94
CA GLU A 45 1.55 3.55 8.63
C GLU A 45 0.28 3.47 7.76
N MET A 46 0.24 2.56 6.79
CA MET A 46 -0.96 2.31 5.99
C MET A 46 -2.12 1.71 6.79
N GLU A 47 -1.82 0.86 7.77
CA GLU A 47 -2.82 0.30 8.70
C GLU A 47 -3.39 1.39 9.63
N ASP A 48 -2.53 2.25 10.18
CA ASP A 48 -2.93 3.40 11.00
C ASP A 48 -3.83 4.37 10.23
N GLN A 49 -3.61 4.52 8.91
CA GLN A 49 -4.46 5.29 8.00
C GLN A 49 -5.73 4.54 7.56
N GLY A 50 -5.83 3.25 7.90
CA GLY A 50 -6.98 2.39 7.60
C GLY A 50 -7.04 1.88 6.16
N TYR A 51 -5.97 1.97 5.37
CA TYR A 51 -5.94 1.50 3.98
C TYR A 51 -5.82 -0.02 3.87
N ILE A 52 -5.11 -0.62 4.80
CA ILE A 52 -4.91 -2.07 4.91
C ILE A 52 -5.19 -2.52 6.34
N THR A 53 -5.29 -3.83 6.52
CA THR A 53 -5.17 -4.48 7.84
C THR A 53 -4.01 -5.44 7.82
N MET A 54 -3.34 -5.55 8.97
CA MET A 54 -2.25 -6.47 9.23
C MET A 54 -2.71 -7.51 10.25
N ALA A 55 -2.63 -8.78 9.88
CA ALA A 55 -2.90 -9.89 10.79
C ALA A 55 -1.66 -10.76 10.90
N PHE A 56 -1.07 -10.85 12.08
CA PHE A 56 0.08 -11.72 12.31
C PHE A 56 -0.36 -13.19 12.27
N SER A 57 0.27 -13.98 11.39
CA SER A 57 -0.07 -15.39 11.18
C SER A 57 1.20 -16.21 10.96
N GLY A 58 1.50 -17.13 11.87
CA GLY A 58 2.74 -17.91 11.83
C GLY A 58 3.93 -17.04 12.22
N ASP A 59 4.69 -16.59 11.23
CA ASP A 59 5.94 -15.85 11.37
C ASP A 59 5.95 -14.49 10.66
N GLU A 60 4.86 -14.11 9.96
CA GLU A 60 4.76 -12.83 9.26
C GLU A 60 3.34 -12.23 9.28
N TYR A 61 3.23 -10.97 8.85
CA TYR A 61 1.94 -10.30 8.70
C TYR A 61 1.29 -10.64 7.35
N LEU A 62 0.02 -11.03 7.41
CA LEU A 62 -0.86 -11.06 6.23
C LEU A 62 -1.48 -9.68 6.03
N ILE A 63 -1.29 -9.14 4.84
CA ILE A 63 -1.75 -7.82 4.44
C ILE A 63 -3.04 -7.95 3.62
N THR A 64 -4.09 -7.27 4.05
CA THR A 64 -5.40 -7.28 3.38
C THR A 64 -5.85 -5.85 3.11
N PRO A 65 -6.37 -5.53 1.90
CA PRO A 65 -6.88 -4.20 1.62
C PRO A 65 -8.24 -3.97 2.28
N THR A 66 -8.48 -2.77 2.78
CA THR A 66 -9.79 -2.37 3.30
C THR A 66 -10.67 -1.77 2.20
N LEU A 67 -11.94 -1.50 2.52
CA LEU A 67 -12.78 -0.66 1.65
C LEU A 67 -12.20 0.75 1.48
N LEU A 68 -11.66 1.34 2.55
CA LEU A 68 -11.09 2.68 2.51
C LEU A 68 -9.86 2.73 1.59
N GLY A 69 -8.96 1.75 1.69
CA GLY A 69 -7.79 1.66 0.82
C GLY A 69 -8.17 1.54 -0.66
N ARG A 70 -9.24 0.80 -0.97
CA ARG A 70 -9.78 0.70 -2.33
C ARG A 70 -10.25 2.04 -2.87
N LEU A 71 -11.11 2.73 -2.12
CA LEU A 71 -11.61 4.06 -2.51
C LEU A 71 -10.47 5.07 -2.64
N TRP A 72 -9.46 4.98 -1.76
CA TRP A 72 -8.28 5.81 -1.84
C TRP A 72 -7.47 5.56 -3.13
N LEU A 73 -7.28 4.30 -3.53
CA LEU A 73 -6.59 3.97 -4.79
C LEU A 73 -7.36 4.49 -6.00
N GLU A 74 -8.69 4.32 -6.02
CA GLU A 74 -9.55 4.84 -7.09
C GLU A 74 -9.42 6.37 -7.22
N GLN A 75 -9.40 7.08 -6.09
CA GLN A 75 -9.20 8.53 -6.05
C GLN A 75 -7.80 8.93 -6.50
N TYR A 76 -6.77 8.19 -6.09
CA TYR A 76 -5.38 8.41 -6.50
C TYR A 76 -5.26 8.31 -8.03
N GLU A 77 -5.81 7.26 -8.62
CA GLU A 77 -5.73 7.02 -10.08
C GLU A 77 -6.55 8.04 -10.88
N THR A 78 -7.72 8.44 -10.36
CA THR A 78 -8.53 9.52 -10.99
C THR A 78 -7.83 10.88 -10.89
N GLY A 79 -7.17 11.16 -9.77
CA GLY A 79 -6.41 12.38 -9.54
C GLY A 79 -5.17 12.50 -10.43
N GLU A 80 -4.45 11.39 -10.67
CA GLU A 80 -3.34 11.37 -11.64
C GLU A 80 -3.83 11.53 -13.08
N ALA A 81 -4.97 10.94 -13.45
CA ALA A 81 -5.57 11.13 -14.78
C ALA A 81 -5.96 12.60 -15.06
N SER A 82 -6.27 13.36 -14.00
CA SER A 82 -6.67 14.77 -14.10
C SER A 82 -5.48 15.72 -14.31
N ASN A 83 -4.28 15.33 -13.90
CA ASN A 83 -3.04 16.11 -14.00
C ASN A 83 -2.20 15.79 -15.26
N GLY A 84 -2.75 14.98 -16.17
CA GLY A 84 -2.10 14.57 -17.42
C GLY A 84 -2.48 15.40 -18.66
N ILE A 85 -2.73 16.71 -18.52
CA ILE A 85 -2.95 17.65 -19.64
C ILE A 85 -1.74 18.58 -19.78
#